data_AF-A0A3N5J9N8-F1
#
_entry.id   AF-A0A3N5J9N8-F1
#
_cell.length_a   1.000
_cell.length_b   1.000
_cell.length_c   1.000
_cell.angle_alpha   90.00
_cell.angle_beta   90.00
_cell.angle_gamma   90.00
#
_symmetry.space_group_name_H-M   'P 1'
#
loop_
_entity.id
_entity.type
_entity.pdbx_description
1 polymer ?
#
loop_
_entity_poly.entity_id
_entity_poly.type
_entity_poly.pdbx_seq_one_letter_code
_entity_poly.pdbx_strand_id
1 'polypeptide(L)'
;MEAAAVNAETIAVSASHIGPLFPAGSLSDQSKAKPEIWQKWSEFEAAAKNAETLAEQLRDAARAKDQARVEAMVKEFGAKACGACHTPFRQPAR
;
A
#
# COMPACT_ATOMS: atom_id res chain seq x y z
N MET A 1 -15.74 13.03 -6.15
CA MET A 1 -14.65 13.39 -5.20
C MET A 1 -14.81 12.68 -3.86
N GLU A 2 -16.01 12.68 -3.26
CA GLU A 2 -16.22 12.08 -1.92
C GLU A 2 -15.94 10.57 -1.85
N ALA A 3 -16.45 9.79 -2.81
CA ALA A 3 -16.13 8.36 -2.90
C ALA A 3 -14.62 8.09 -3.04
N ALA A 4 -13.89 8.94 -3.78
CA ALA A 4 -12.44 8.81 -3.92
C ALA A 4 -11.72 9.07 -2.58
N ALA A 5 -12.17 10.06 -1.80
CA ALA A 5 -11.62 10.34 -0.49
C ALA A 5 -11.86 9.18 0.50
N VAL A 6 -13.08 8.63 0.54
CA VAL A 6 -13.43 7.48 1.39
C VAL A 6 -12.63 6.24 1.03
N ASN A 7 -12.49 5.94 -0.26
CA ASN A 7 -11.70 4.80 -0.71
C ASN A 7 -10.21 4.97 -0.40
N ALA A 8 -9.66 6.17 -0.60
CA ALA A 8 -8.27 6.47 -0.28
C ALA A 8 -7.99 6.38 1.23
N GLU A 9 -8.90 6.86 2.08
CA GLU A 9 -8.84 6.65 3.53
C GLU A 9 -8.83 5.16 3.90
N THR A 10 -9.69 4.36 3.26
CA THR A 10 -9.76 2.91 3.51
C THR A 10 -8.42 2.23 3.19
N ILE A 11 -7.75 2.65 2.11
CA ILE A 11 -6.42 2.15 1.75
C ILE A 11 -5.38 2.58 2.79
N ALA A 12 -5.40 3.85 3.23
CA ALA A 12 -4.47 4.36 4.23
C ALA A 12 -4.56 3.57 5.54
N VAL A 13 -5.77 3.42 6.07
CA VAL A 13 -6.02 2.63 7.29
C VAL A 13 -5.56 1.19 7.12
N SER A 14 -5.92 0.54 6.00
CA SER A 14 -5.49 -0.83 5.72
C SER A 14 -3.97 -0.97 5.68
N ALA A 15 -3.27 -0.02 5.05
CA ALA A 15 -1.81 -0.02 4.95
C ALA A 15 -1.14 0.14 6.31
N SER A 16 -1.69 0.96 7.21
CA SER A 16 -1.17 1.17 8.56
C SER A 16 -1.20 -0.10 9.43
N HIS A 17 -2.08 -1.06 9.10
CA HIS A 17 -2.21 -2.32 9.84
C HIS A 17 -1.39 -3.47 9.27
N ILE A 18 -0.61 -3.26 8.19
CA ILE A 18 0.11 -4.35 7.52
C ILE A 18 1.16 -4.98 8.44
N GLY A 19 2.02 -4.19 9.09
CA GLY A 19 3.16 -4.71 9.87
C GLY A 19 2.79 -5.81 10.87
N PRO A 20 1.82 -5.58 11.78
CA PRO A 20 1.40 -6.58 12.76
C PRO A 20 0.85 -7.90 12.18
N LEU A 21 0.46 -7.94 10.91
CA LEU A 21 -0.09 -9.14 10.25
C LEU A 21 1.00 -10.12 9.76
N PHE A 22 2.27 -9.75 9.85
CA PHE A 22 3.40 -10.56 9.36
C PHE A 22 4.37 -10.96 10.50
N PRO A 23 3.91 -11.59 11.60
CA PRO A 23 4.81 -12.02 12.66
C PRO A 23 5.83 -13.06 12.14
N ALA A 24 6.99 -13.14 12.78
CA ALA A 24 8.02 -14.10 12.40
C ALA A 24 7.47 -15.54 12.43
N GLY A 25 7.71 -16.30 11.37
CA GLY A 25 7.21 -17.67 11.23
C GLY A 25 5.76 -17.80 10.75
N SER A 26 5.09 -16.72 10.35
CA SER A 26 3.72 -16.78 9.80
C SER A 26 3.63 -17.21 8.33
N LEU A 27 4.76 -17.55 7.70
CA LEU A 27 4.78 -18.07 6.35
C LEU A 27 4.07 -19.43 6.29
N SER A 28 3.14 -19.58 5.36
CA SER A 28 2.45 -20.83 5.08
C SER A 28 2.40 -21.10 3.58
N ASP A 29 2.18 -22.35 3.19
CA ASP A 29 2.11 -22.75 1.77
C ASP A 29 0.93 -22.12 1.02
N GLN A 30 -0.07 -21.62 1.75
CA GLN A 30 -1.20 -20.88 1.20
C GLN A 30 -0.89 -19.38 1.01
N SER A 31 0.18 -18.89 1.63
CA SER A 31 0.57 -17.49 1.56
C SER A 31 1.31 -17.17 0.26
N LYS A 32 1.07 -15.96 -0.25
CA LYS A 32 1.86 -15.36 -1.34
C LYS A 32 2.97 -14.45 -0.82
N ALA A 33 3.13 -14.34 0.50
CA ALA A 33 4.26 -13.67 1.11
C ALA A 33 5.56 -14.36 0.70
N LYS A 34 6.57 -13.59 0.31
CA LYS A 34 7.90 -14.13 0.08
C LYS A 34 8.74 -14.05 1.37
N PRO A 35 9.72 -14.96 1.57
CA PRO A 35 10.60 -14.95 2.75
C PRO A 35 11.36 -13.63 2.97
N GLU A 36 11.59 -12.88 1.89
CA GLU A 36 12.26 -11.58 1.87
C GLU A 36 11.61 -10.56 2.80
N ILE A 37 10.32 -10.69 3.12
CA ILE A 37 9.65 -9.85 4.12
C ILE A 37 10.41 -9.84 5.44
N TRP A 38 10.76 -11.02 5.96
CA TRP A 38 11.44 -11.14 7.25
C TRP A 38 12.96 -10.92 7.16
N GLN A 39 13.54 -11.06 5.97
CA GLN A 39 14.96 -10.73 5.74
C GLN A 39 15.19 -9.23 5.59
N LYS A 40 14.19 -8.50 5.08
CA LYS A 40 14.24 -7.07 4.76
C LYS A 40 13.10 -6.34 5.47
N TRP A 41 12.90 -6.61 6.75
CA TRP A 41 11.77 -6.12 7.53
C TRP A 41 11.59 -4.60 7.45
N SER A 42 12.68 -3.84 7.61
CA SER A 42 12.63 -2.37 7.51
C SER A 42 12.23 -1.88 6.12
N GLU A 43 12.62 -2.56 5.04
CA GLU A 43 12.18 -2.23 3.67
C GLU A 43 10.68 -2.53 3.49
N PHE A 44 10.20 -3.64 4.08
CA PHE A 44 8.78 -4.01 4.05
C PHE A 44 7.91 -3.01 4.81
N GLU A 45 8.30 -2.62 6.03
CA GLU A 45 7.61 -1.58 6.81
C GLU A 45 7.61 -0.24 6.08
N ALA A 46 8.74 0.15 5.49
CA ALA A 46 8.84 1.38 4.71
C ALA A 46 7.90 1.35 3.48
N ALA A 47 7.80 0.21 2.79
CA ALA A 47 6.90 0.05 1.66
C ALA A 47 5.41 0.15 2.08
N ALA A 48 5.05 -0.45 3.22
CA ALA A 48 3.70 -0.31 3.79
C ALA A 48 3.40 1.15 4.17
N LYS A 49 4.33 1.83 4.85
CA LYS A 49 4.17 3.24 5.23
C LYS A 49 4.10 4.18 4.02
N ASN A 50 4.82 3.87 2.95
CA ASN A 50 4.73 4.61 1.70
C ASN A 50 3.34 4.47 1.06
N ALA A 51 2.75 3.26 1.07
CA ALA A 51 1.39 3.06 0.58
C ALA A 51 0.35 3.83 1.41
N GLU A 52 0.49 3.82 2.73
CA GLU A 52 -0.32 4.64 3.65
C GLU A 52 -0.22 6.13 3.29
N THR A 53 1.00 6.66 3.21
CA THR A 53 1.27 8.08 2.94
C THR A 53 0.70 8.53 1.59
N LEU A 54 0.88 7.74 0.53
CA LEU A 54 0.32 8.06 -0.78
C LEU A 54 -1.21 8.04 -0.78
N ALA A 55 -1.82 7.12 -0.02
CA ALA A 55 -3.27 7.04 0.12
C ALA A 55 -3.83 8.25 0.88
N GLU A 56 -3.17 8.69 1.96
CA GLU A 56 -3.52 9.92 2.68
C GLU A 56 -3.43 11.16 1.76
N GLN A 57 -2.36 11.27 0.97
CA GLN A 57 -2.21 12.37 0.01
C GLN A 57 -3.32 12.36 -1.06
N LEU A 58 -3.74 11.16 -1.53
CA LEU A 58 -4.81 11.02 -2.51
C LEU A 58 -6.16 11.41 -1.89
N ARG A 59 -6.41 10.99 -0.64
CA ARG A 59 -7.57 11.40 0.14
C ARG A 59 -7.64 12.91 0.28
N ASP A 60 -6.53 13.54 0.64
CA ASP A 60 -6.49 14.98 0.89
C ASP A 60 -6.70 15.78 -0.40
N ALA A 61 -6.12 15.34 -1.52
CA ALA A 61 -6.40 15.91 -2.85
C ALA A 61 -7.88 15.77 -3.24
N ALA A 62 -8.47 14.61 -2.97
CA ALA A 62 -9.89 14.37 -3.24
C ALA A 62 -10.82 15.22 -2.36
N ARG A 63 -10.48 15.41 -1.07
CA ARG A 63 -11.21 16.32 -0.15
C ARG A 63 -11.11 17.78 -0.60
N ALA A 64 -9.95 18.19 -1.10
CA ALA A 64 -9.73 19.52 -1.67
C ALA A 64 -10.41 19.74 -3.04
N LYS A 65 -11.03 18.70 -3.62
CA LYS A 65 -11.61 18.71 -4.97
C LYS A 65 -10.60 19.07 -6.07
N ASP A 66 -9.32 18.77 -5.86
CA ASP A 66 -8.24 19.01 -6.82
C ASP A 66 -8.19 17.86 -7.85
N GLN A 67 -8.96 18.01 -8.91
CA GLN A 67 -9.13 16.94 -9.91
C GLN A 67 -7.82 16.64 -10.65
N ALA A 68 -7.07 17.67 -11.04
CA ALA A 68 -5.81 17.50 -11.77
C ALA A 68 -4.80 16.73 -10.94
N ARG A 69 -4.69 17.03 -9.63
CA ARG A 69 -3.81 16.29 -8.72
C ARG A 69 -4.29 14.86 -8.51
N VAL A 70 -5.59 14.63 -8.30
CA VAL A 70 -6.15 13.27 -8.17
C VAL A 70 -5.83 12.44 -9.41
N GLU A 71 -6.05 12.98 -10.61
CA GLU A 71 -5.76 12.28 -11.87
C GLU A 71 -4.26 11.96 -12.03
N ALA A 72 -3.38 12.90 -11.68
CA ALA A 72 -1.93 12.67 -11.69
C ALA A 72 -1.53 11.56 -10.70
N MET A 73 -2.06 11.60 -9.48
CA MET A 73 -1.74 10.61 -8.45
C MET A 73 -2.23 9.22 -8.83
N VAL A 74 -3.48 9.08 -9.28
CA VAL A 74 -4.08 7.78 -9.63
C VAL A 74 -3.28 7.05 -10.71
N LYS A 75 -2.74 7.78 -11.71
CA LYS A 75 -1.91 7.19 -12.79
C LYS A 75 -0.69 6.45 -12.26
N GLU A 76 -0.08 6.94 -11.20
CA GLU A 76 1.15 6.36 -10.64
C GLU A 76 0.91 5.53 -9.38
N PHE A 77 -0.27 5.66 -8.75
CA PHE A 77 -0.59 5.07 -7.46
C PHE A 77 -0.37 3.56 -7.43
N GLY A 78 -0.83 2.85 -8.45
CA GLY A 78 -0.70 1.39 -8.51
C GLY A 78 0.76 0.94 -8.48
N ALA A 79 1.65 1.60 -9.23
CA ALA A 79 3.06 1.28 -9.25
C ALA A 79 3.78 1.72 -7.97
N LYS A 80 3.51 2.94 -7.50
CA LYS A 80 4.22 3.57 -6.37
C LYS A 80 3.76 3.09 -5.00
N ALA A 81 2.48 2.74 -4.82
CA ALA A 81 1.95 2.24 -3.54
C ALA A 81 1.93 0.70 -3.52
N CYS A 82 1.17 0.09 -4.44
CA CYS A 82 0.98 -1.37 -4.44
C CYS A 82 2.21 -2.10 -5.00
N GLY A 83 2.77 -1.61 -6.10
CA GLY A 83 3.92 -2.22 -6.79
C GLY A 83 5.20 -2.17 -5.97
N ALA A 84 5.43 -1.07 -5.23
CA ALA A 84 6.59 -0.90 -4.36
C ALA A 84 6.70 -1.99 -3.26
N CYS A 85 5.57 -2.50 -2.77
CA CYS A 85 5.55 -3.61 -1.81
C CYS A 85 5.43 -4.98 -2.51
N HIS A 86 4.48 -5.13 -3.44
CA HIS A 86 4.20 -6.44 -4.03
C HIS A 86 5.33 -6.99 -4.90
N THR A 87 6.10 -6.14 -5.58
CA THR A 87 7.21 -6.60 -6.45
C THR A 87 8.30 -7.33 -5.64
N PRO A 88 8.88 -6.74 -4.58
CA PRO A 88 9.87 -7.43 -3.75
C PRO A 88 9.27 -8.51 -2.85
N PHE A 89 8.05 -8.34 -2.32
CA PHE A 89 7.57 -9.11 -1.16
C PHE A 89 6.39 -10.05 -1.42
N ARG A 90 5.76 -10.01 -2.60
CA ARG A 90 4.62 -10.88 -2.93
C ARG A 90 4.91 -11.70 -4.18
N GLN A 91 4.55 -12.98 -4.16
CA GLN A 91 4.50 -13.79 -5.37
C GLN A 91 3.49 -13.20 -6.36
N PRO A 92 3.73 -13.27 -7.68
CA PRO A 92 2.77 -12.84 -8.69
C PRO A 92 1.40 -13.52 -8.49
N ALA A 93 0.33 -12.82 -8.87
CA ALA A 93 -0.98 -13.47 -8.98
C ALA A 93 -0.87 -14.58 -10.03
N ARG A 94 -1.46 -15.74 -9.72
CA ARG A 94 -1.57 -16.86 -10.67
C ARG A 94 -2.59 -16.55 -11.75
#